data_AF-A0A9D4QQA3-F1
#
_entry.id   AF-A0A9D4QQA3-F1
#
_cell.length_a   1.000
_cell.length_b   1.000
_cell.length_c   1.000
_cell.angle_alpha   90.00
_cell.angle_beta   90.00
_cell.angle_gamma   90.00
#
_symmetry.space_group_name_H-M   'P 1'
#
loop_
_entity.id
_entity.type
_entity.pdbx_description
1 polymer ?
#
loop_
_entity_poly.entity_id
_entity_poly.type
_entity_poly.pdbx_seq_one_letter_code
_entity_poly.pdbx_strand_id
1 'polypeptide(L)' 'MVQDFMQDKGINWVDNWPSKSPDLNPIEMVWVALKRHIYSQKCTTVDELIAAILAYWEKELSAETCCT' A
#
# COMPACT_ATOMS: atom_id res chain seq x y z
N MET A 1 -12.68 -20.35 7.92
CA MET A 1 -12.78 -18.89 8.15
C MET A 1 -11.41 -18.26 7.86
N VAL A 2 -11.30 -16.95 7.60
CA VAL A 2 -9.99 -16.33 7.30
C VAL A 2 -9.00 -16.50 8.47
N GLN A 3 -9.48 -16.42 9.71
CA GLN A 3 -8.65 -16.63 10.90
C GLN A 3 -8.09 -18.06 10.98
N ASP A 4 -8.91 -19.08 10.70
CA ASP A 4 -8.43 -20.49 10.67
C ASP A 4 -7.32 -20.69 9.64
N PHE A 5 -7.41 -20.01 8.48
CA PHE A 5 -6.36 -20.06 7.47
C PHE A 5 -5.05 -19.43 7.98
N MET A 6 -5.14 -18.27 8.64
CA MET A 6 -3.96 -17.62 9.19
C MET A 6 -3.29 -18.48 10.28
N GLN A 7 -4.11 -19.15 11.13
CA GLN A 7 -3.64 -20.11 12.12
C GLN A 7 -2.97 -21.33 11.48
N ASP A 8 -3.62 -21.97 10.51
CA ASP A 8 -3.09 -23.14 9.78
C ASP A 8 -1.76 -22.83 9.09
N LYS A 9 -1.61 -21.62 8.55
CA LYS A 9 -0.38 -21.17 7.91
C LYS A 9 0.68 -20.63 8.86
N GLY A 10 0.41 -20.59 10.17
CA GLY A 10 1.34 -20.04 11.17
C GLY A 10 1.67 -18.56 10.90
N ILE A 11 0.76 -17.82 10.27
CA ILE A 11 0.94 -16.40 10.01
C ILE A 11 0.76 -15.68 11.35
N ASN A 12 1.66 -14.78 11.69
CA ASN A 12 1.46 -13.88 12.83
C ASN A 12 0.73 -12.62 12.32
N TRP A 13 -0.47 -12.35 12.82
CA TRP A 13 -1.23 -11.14 12.48
C TRP A 13 -1.61 -10.37 13.75
N VAL A 14 -1.87 -9.08 13.58
CA VAL A 14 -2.33 -8.21 14.67
C VAL A 14 -3.82 -8.46 14.88
N ASP A 15 -4.17 -9.23 15.92
CA ASP A 15 -5.54 -9.64 16.21
C ASP A 15 -6.37 -8.56 16.93
N ASN A 16 -5.70 -7.58 17.53
CA ASN A 16 -6.29 -6.49 18.31
C ASN A 16 -6.14 -5.12 17.63
N TRP A 17 -6.15 -5.08 16.29
CA TRP A 17 -6.01 -3.81 15.55
C TRP A 17 -7.11 -2.82 15.94
N PRO A 18 -6.77 -1.59 16.37
CA PRO A 18 -7.77 -0.63 16.80
C PRO A 18 -8.62 -0.15 15.62
N SER A 19 -9.93 -0.11 15.83
CA SER A 19 -10.87 0.41 14.83
C SER A 19 -10.64 1.89 14.56
N LYS A 20 -10.82 2.31 13.31
CA LYS A 20 -10.67 3.71 12.86
C LYS A 20 -9.26 4.30 13.05
N SER A 21 -8.24 3.46 13.01
CA SER A 21 -6.83 3.87 13.11
C SER A 21 -6.06 3.63 11.81
N PRO A 22 -6.37 4.36 10.71
CA PRO A 22 -5.58 4.28 9.49
C PRO A 22 -4.17 4.85 9.68
N ASP A 23 -4.00 5.79 10.61
CA ASP A 23 -2.73 6.39 11.00
C ASP A 23 -1.70 5.38 11.50
N LEU A 24 -2.14 4.24 12.03
CA LEU A 24 -1.25 3.16 12.46
C LEU A 24 -0.85 2.21 11.34
N ASN A 25 -1.50 2.28 10.17
CA ASN A 25 -1.22 1.37 9.06
C ASN A 25 -0.16 1.98 8.13
N PRO A 26 1.07 1.43 8.07
CA PRO A 26 2.17 2.02 7.29
C PRO A 26 1.89 2.10 5.79
N ILE A 27 0.96 1.28 5.26
CA ILE A 27 0.58 1.37 3.85
C ILE A 27 -0.04 2.73 3.48
N GLU A 28 -0.65 3.44 4.43
CA GLU A 28 -1.22 4.76 4.18
C GLU A 28 -0.15 5.78 3.77
N MET A 29 1.07 5.65 4.28
CA MET A 29 2.21 6.49 3.87
C MET A 29 2.56 6.26 2.40
N VAL A 30 2.59 4.99 1.99
CA VAL A 30 2.82 4.59 0.59
C VAL A 30 1.70 5.12 -0.30
N TRP A 31 0.44 5.03 0.13
CA TRP A 31 -0.69 5.56 -0.64
C TRP A 31 -0.65 7.08 -0.81
N VAL A 32 -0.23 7.82 0.20
CA VAL A 32 -0.06 9.28 0.08
C VAL A 32 1.00 9.61 -0.98
N ALA A 33 2.15 8.93 -0.95
CA ALA A 33 3.23 9.16 -1.91
C ALA A 33 2.84 8.72 -3.34
N LEU A 34 2.23 7.55 -3.50
CA LEU A 34 1.71 7.07 -4.78
C LEU A 34 0.72 8.06 -5.40
N LYS A 35 -0.26 8.53 -4.63
CA LYS A 35 -1.25 9.49 -5.13
C LYS A 35 -0.56 10.76 -5.64
N ARG A 36 0.42 11.30 -4.91
CA ARG A 36 1.19 12.49 -5.35
C ARG A 36 1.88 12.24 -6.69
N HIS A 37 2.49 11.05 -6.87
CA HIS A 37 3.10 10.66 -8.13
C HIS A 37 2.06 10.62 -9.27
N ILE A 38 0.97 9.87 -9.10
CA ILE A 38 -0.09 9.75 -10.13
C ILE A 38 -0.70 11.11 -10.49
N TYR A 39 -0.94 11.99 -9.51
CA TYR A 39 -1.51 13.33 -9.76
C TYR A 39 -0.65 14.20 -10.70
N SER A 40 0.66 13.94 -10.75
CA SER A 40 1.59 14.61 -11.67
C SER A 40 1.52 14.06 -13.09
N GLN A 41 1.11 12.80 -13.28
CA GLN A 41 1.09 12.11 -14.58
C GLN A 41 -0.13 12.47 -15.44
N LYS A 42 -1.17 13.07 -14.86
CA LYS A 42 -2.39 13.52 -15.57
C LYS A 42 -3.06 12.41 -16.40
N CYS A 43 -3.08 11.19 -15.88
CA CYS A 43 -3.73 10.04 -16.51
C CYS A 43 -5.21 10.35 -16.83
N THR A 44 -5.63 9.99 -18.04
CA THR A 44 -6.98 10.16 -18.59
C THR A 44 -7.68 8.84 -18.89
N THR A 45 -6.92 7.74 -18.89
CA THR A 45 -7.42 6.38 -19.08
C THR A 45 -7.05 5.47 -17.91
N VAL A 46 -7.77 4.34 -17.80
CA VAL A 46 -7.45 3.30 -16.80
C VAL A 46 -6.08 2.68 -17.07
N ASP A 47 -5.72 2.48 -18.33
CA ASP A 47 -4.42 1.89 -18.69
C ASP A 47 -3.25 2.82 -18.32
N GLU A 48 -3.39 4.13 -18.54
CA GLU A 48 -2.42 5.13 -18.09
C GLU A 48 -2.30 5.15 -16.57
N LEU A 49 -3.43 5.02 -15.84
CA LEU A 49 -3.43 4.96 -14.39
C LEU A 49 -2.70 3.70 -13.88
N ILE A 50 -2.97 2.54 -14.47
CA ILE A 50 -2.30 1.28 -14.13
C ILE A 50 -0.79 1.40 -14.39
N ALA A 51 -0.41 1.91 -15.56
CA ALA A 51 1.00 2.11 -15.92
C ALA A 51 1.71 3.05 -14.93
N ALA A 52 1.07 4.14 -14.52
CA ALA A 52 1.62 5.06 -13.52
C ALA A 52 1.78 4.42 -12.14
N ILE A 53 0.82 3.59 -11.70
CA ILE A 53 0.91 2.85 -10.44
C ILE A 53 2.10 1.89 -10.45
N LEU A 54 2.24 1.09 -11.52
CA LEU A 54 3.34 0.14 -11.67
C LEU A 54 4.69 0.87 -11.74
N ALA A 55 4.77 1.96 -12.51
CA ALA A 55 5.99 2.76 -12.62
C ALA A 55 6.43 3.34 -11.27
N TYR A 56 5.50 3.85 -10.46
CA TYR A 56 5.80 4.31 -9.11
C TYR A 56 6.38 3.18 -8.25
N TRP A 57 5.73 2.01 -8.27
CA TRP A 57 6.14 0.87 -7.44
C TRP A 57 7.53 0.34 -7.82
N GLU A 58 7.87 0.36 -9.11
CA GLU A 58 9.14 -0.15 -9.61
C GLU A 58 10.30 0.85 -9.49
N LYS A 59 10.02 2.16 -9.60
CA LYS A 59 11.06 3.18 -9.80
C LYS A 59 11.18 4.19 -8.67
N GLU A 60 10.10 4.46 -7.96
CA GLU A 60 10.03 5.56 -6.98
C GLU A 60 9.94 5.03 -5.54
N LEU A 61 9.24 3.91 -5.32
CA LEU A 61 9.14 3.31 -3.99
C LEU A 61 10.43 2.55 -3.65
N SER A 62 11.25 3.14 -2.79
CA SER A 62 12.49 2.52 -2.28
C SER A 62 12.29 1.87 -0.90
N ALA A 63 13.17 0.93 -0.54
CA ALA A 63 13.19 0.35 0.80
C ALA A 63 13.39 1.41 1.89
N GLU A 64 14.21 2.44 1.60
CA GLU A 64 14.44 3.57 2.51
C GLU A 64 13.14 4.32 2.80
N THR A 65 12.30 4.53 1.77
CA THR A 65 10.98 5.16 1.92
C THR A 65 10.05 4.33 2.81
N CYS A 66 10.17 3.00 2.80
CA CYS A 66 9.38 2.10 3.64
C CYS A 66 9.90 1.97 5.08
N CYS A 67 11.10 2.47 5.37
CA CYS A 67 11.75 2.33 6.68
C CYS A 67 11.75 3.62 7.51
N THR A 68 11.31 4.74 6.93
CA THR A 68 11.14 6.04 7.60
C THR A 68 9.71 6.24 8.08
#